data_AF-A0A7C6DCL9-F1
#
_entry.id   AF-A0A7C6DCL9-F1
#
_cell.length_a   1.000
_cell.length_b   1.000
_cell.length_c   1.000
_cell.angle_alpha   90.00
_cell.angle_beta   90.00
_cell.angle_gamma   90.00
#
_symmetry.space_group_name_H-M   'P 1'
#
loop_
_entity.id
_entity.type
_entity.pdbx_description
1 polymer ?
#
loop_
_entity_poly.entity_id
_entity_poly.type
_entity_poly.pdbx_seq_one_letter_code
_entity_poly.pdbx_strand_id
1 'polypeptide(L)'
;MITVDQLKPYLMKMTDEESIYKKIYELRKEPDKFKEYMLNLDRKALLNQGIWLPKPSEEAGGWNFPEYLISNETQNIDVSKHNRYNPLFYHGHDFFEMIYIYEGKCENTVEELLGSL
;
A
#
# COMPACT_ATOMS: atom_id res chain seq x y z
N MET A 1 -14.92 23.16 0.41
CA MET A 1 -14.82 22.47 -0.89
C MET A 1 -13.40 22.68 -1.40
N ILE A 2 -12.62 21.61 -1.60
CA ILE A 2 -11.26 21.68 -2.13
C ILE A 2 -11.35 21.90 -3.65
N THR A 3 -10.59 22.84 -4.19
CA THR A 3 -10.48 23.03 -5.65
C THR A 3 -9.53 21.99 -6.27
N VAL A 4 -9.66 21.74 -7.58
CA VAL A 4 -8.75 20.82 -8.30
C VAL A 4 -7.28 21.23 -8.12
N ASP A 5 -6.99 22.53 -8.14
CA ASP A 5 -5.65 23.06 -7.94
C ASP A 5 -5.09 22.82 -6.54
N GLN A 6 -5.97 22.77 -5.53
CA GLN A 6 -5.61 22.44 -4.15
C GLN A 6 -5.50 20.92 -3.91
N LEU A 7 -6.11 20.11 -4.76
CA LEU A 7 -6.10 18.66 -4.64
C LEU A 7 -4.74 18.07 -4.99
N LYS A 8 -4.06 18.57 -6.02
CA LYS A 8 -2.77 18.03 -6.45
C LYS A 8 -1.70 18.09 -5.35
N PRO A 9 -1.44 19.22 -4.68
CA PRO A 9 -0.46 19.27 -3.58
C PRO A 9 -0.78 18.30 -2.44
N TYR A 10 -2.07 18.15 -2.12
CA TYR A 10 -2.53 17.22 -1.08
C TYR A 10 -2.26 15.76 -1.46
N LEU A 11 -2.64 15.35 -2.68
CA LEU A 11 -2.42 13.98 -3.16
C LEU A 11 -0.93 13.66 -3.34
N MET A 12 -0.13 14.62 -3.79
CA MET A 12 1.27 14.42 -4.12
C MET A 12 2.20 14.44 -2.91
N LYS A 13 1.79 15.03 -1.78
CA LYS A 13 2.58 15.06 -0.53
C LYS A 13 2.97 13.64 -0.11
N MET A 14 4.27 13.41 0.04
CA MET A 14 4.85 12.14 0.51
C MET A 14 4.67 12.03 2.02
N THR A 15 4.14 10.89 2.48
CA THR A 15 4.07 10.55 3.90
C THR A 15 5.36 9.85 4.35
N ASP A 16 5.58 9.77 5.66
CA ASP A 16 6.71 9.02 6.23
C ASP A 16 6.60 7.52 5.90
N GLU A 17 5.39 6.98 5.91
CA GLU A 17 5.08 5.63 5.49
C GLU A 17 5.42 5.38 4.01
N GLU A 18 4.96 6.25 3.10
CA GLU A 18 5.28 6.14 1.68
C GLU A 18 6.79 6.27 1.43
N SER A 19 7.51 7.02 2.27
CA SER A 19 8.97 7.16 2.18
C SER A 19 9.70 5.87 2.56
N ILE A 20 9.23 5.16 3.60
CA ILE A 20 9.74 3.84 3.98
C ILE A 20 9.48 2.84 2.85
N TYR A 21 8.25 2.79 2.34
CA TYR A 21 7.87 1.89 1.25
C TYR A 21 8.65 2.16 -0.04
N LYS A 22 8.85 3.43 -0.39
CA LYS A 22 9.71 3.83 -1.52
C LYS A 22 11.14 3.31 -1.33
N LYS A 23 11.70 3.42 -0.13
CA LYS A 23 13.05 2.92 0.16
C LYS A 23 13.14 1.40 -0.01
N ILE A 24 12.14 0.66 0.48
CA ILE A 24 12.04 -0.79 0.28
C ILE A 24 11.98 -1.12 -1.21
N TYR A 25 11.12 -0.45 -1.98
CA TYR A 25 10.98 -0.65 -3.41
C TYR A 25 12.29 -0.43 -4.18
N GLU A 26 13.01 0.66 -3.89
CA GLU A 26 14.30 0.97 -4.53
C GLU A 26 15.38 -0.06 -4.19
N LEU A 27 15.46 -0.47 -2.92
CA LEU A 27 16.45 -1.44 -2.46
C LEU A 27 16.24 -2.85 -3.00
N ARG A 28 15.04 -3.22 -3.46
CA ARG A 28 14.79 -4.55 -4.08
C ARG A 28 15.74 -4.87 -5.24
N LYS A 29 16.32 -3.85 -5.88
CA LYS A 29 17.32 -3.99 -6.95
C LYS A 29 18.72 -4.36 -6.43
N GLU A 30 18.97 -4.24 -5.14
CA GLU A 30 20.25 -4.46 -4.45
C GLU A 30 20.05 -5.43 -3.28
N PRO A 31 20.05 -6.77 -3.51
CA PRO A 31 19.63 -7.77 -2.53
C PRO A 31 20.32 -7.69 -1.16
N ASP A 32 21.62 -7.41 -1.14
CA ASP A 32 22.38 -7.31 0.11
C ASP A 32 21.93 -6.11 0.95
N LYS A 33 21.77 -4.93 0.31
CA LYS A 33 21.28 -3.72 0.97
C LYS A 33 19.82 -3.84 1.38
N PHE A 34 19.01 -4.53 0.58
CA PHE A 34 17.63 -4.85 0.93
C PHE A 34 17.58 -5.67 2.20
N LYS A 35 18.34 -6.76 2.26
CA LYS A 35 18.39 -7.64 3.43
C LYS A 35 18.86 -6.89 4.67
N GLU A 36 19.95 -6.13 4.56
CA GLU A 36 20.47 -5.30 5.65
C GLU A 36 19.41 -4.31 6.16
N TYR A 37 18.76 -3.59 5.25
CA TYR A 37 17.71 -2.63 5.62
C TYR A 37 16.54 -3.32 6.32
N MET A 38 16.01 -4.41 5.75
CA MET A 38 14.87 -5.14 6.30
C MET A 38 15.16 -5.78 7.67
N LEU A 39 16.42 -6.14 7.95
CA LEU A 39 16.86 -6.67 9.26
C LEU A 39 16.95 -5.57 10.32
N ASN A 40 17.29 -4.34 9.93
CA ASN A 40 17.48 -3.21 10.84
C ASN A 40 16.19 -2.42 11.12
N LEU A 41 15.07 -2.76 10.46
CA LEU A 41 13.77 -2.13 10.73
C LEU A 41 13.18 -2.60 12.07
N ASP A 42 12.85 -1.66 12.94
CA ASP A 42 12.03 -1.95 14.12
C ASP A 42 10.56 -2.12 13.71
N ARG A 43 10.22 -3.35 13.32
CA ARG A 43 8.86 -3.72 12.89
C ARG A 43 7.81 -3.48 13.96
N LYS A 44 8.16 -3.58 15.24
CA LYS A 44 7.21 -3.37 16.34
C LYS A 44 6.89 -1.88 16.47
N ALA A 45 7.90 -1.02 16.40
CA ALA A 45 7.69 0.42 16.41
C ALA A 45 6.87 0.89 15.19
N LEU A 46 7.16 0.33 14.01
CA LEU A 46 6.40 0.65 12.78
C LEU A 46 4.95 0.22 12.88
N LEU A 47 4.66 -1.01 13.35
CA LEU A 47 3.30 -1.48 13.53
C LEU A 47 2.52 -0.62 14.55
N ASN A 48 3.17 -0.18 15.63
CA ASN A 48 2.57 0.72 16.61
C ASN A 48 2.23 2.11 16.04
N GLN A 49 2.86 2.50 14.93
CA GLN A 49 2.54 3.73 14.17
C GLN A 49 1.49 3.49 13.08
N GLY A 50 0.95 2.27 12.97
CA GLY A 50 0.03 1.86 11.90
C GLY A 50 0.72 1.49 10.58
N ILE A 51 2.06 1.46 10.55
CA ILE A 51 2.81 1.13 9.34
C ILE A 51 2.97 -0.39 9.25
N TRP A 52 2.28 -0.98 8.28
CA TRP A 52 2.34 -2.41 8.04
C TRP A 52 3.50 -2.79 7.12
N LEU A 53 4.12 -3.95 7.34
CA LEU A 53 5.15 -4.51 6.45
C LEU A 53 4.95 -6.02 6.29
N PRO A 54 5.11 -6.56 5.08
CA PRO A 54 5.06 -8.01 4.89
C PRO A 54 6.19 -8.70 5.66
N LYS A 55 5.93 -9.91 6.15
CA LYS A 55 6.97 -10.73 6.79
C LYS A 55 7.97 -11.24 5.74
N PRO A 56 9.27 -11.35 6.06
CA PRO A 56 10.30 -11.77 5.10
C PRO A 56 10.21 -13.21 4.58
N SER A 57 9.38 -14.07 5.20
CA SER A 57 9.44 -15.53 5.02
C SER A 57 8.10 -16.22 4.75
N GLU A 58 7.00 -15.48 4.66
CA GLU A 58 5.72 -16.09 4.28
C GLU A 58 5.59 -15.95 2.77
N GLU A 59 5.66 -17.08 2.07
CA GLU A 59 4.96 -17.26 0.78
C GLU A 59 3.63 -16.55 0.93
N ALA A 60 3.39 -15.55 0.10
CA ALA A 60 2.37 -14.53 0.30
C ALA A 60 0.97 -15.13 0.18
N GLY A 61 0.52 -15.83 1.22
CA GLY A 61 -0.74 -16.53 1.29
C GLY A 61 -1.76 -15.74 2.09
N GLY A 62 -2.80 -15.27 1.38
CA GLY A 62 -4.18 -15.15 1.86
C GLY A 62 -4.43 -14.39 3.17
N TRP A 63 -4.14 -13.09 3.20
CA TRP A 63 -4.77 -12.23 4.21
C TRP A 63 -6.10 -11.73 3.65
N ASN A 64 -7.23 -12.24 4.15
CA ASN A 64 -8.51 -11.60 3.90
C ASN A 64 -8.57 -10.31 4.75
N PHE A 65 -8.70 -9.14 4.10
CA PHE A 65 -8.85 -7.84 4.77
C PHE A 65 -10.26 -7.24 4.61
N PRO A 66 -11.37 -8.02 4.67
CA PRO A 66 -12.70 -7.52 4.31
C PRO A 66 -13.14 -6.34 5.20
N GLU A 67 -12.68 -6.27 6.45
CA GLU A 67 -13.24 -5.38 7.48
C GLU A 67 -12.40 -4.13 7.77
N TYR A 68 -11.12 -4.07 7.38
CA TYR A 68 -10.24 -2.94 7.74
C TYR A 68 -10.36 -1.74 6.79
N LEU A 69 -10.98 -1.91 5.62
CA LEU A 69 -11.01 -0.90 4.56
C LEU A 69 -12.32 -0.10 4.51
N ILE A 70 -13.42 -0.62 5.08
CA ILE A 70 -14.64 0.15 5.25
C ILE A 70 -14.66 0.67 6.69
N SER A 71 -14.27 1.93 6.85
CA SER A 71 -14.08 2.58 8.14
C SER A 71 -15.36 2.72 8.99
N ASN A 72 -16.54 2.42 8.44
CA ASN A 72 -17.84 2.57 9.09
C ASN A 72 -18.91 1.61 8.52
N GLU A 73 -19.50 0.78 9.38
CA GLU A 73 -20.56 -0.20 9.03
C GLU A 73 -21.85 0.43 8.46
N THR A 74 -22.02 1.75 8.57
CA THR A 74 -23.18 2.48 8.03
C THR A 74 -22.93 3.11 6.66
N GLN A 75 -21.70 3.02 6.13
CA GLN A 75 -21.35 3.59 4.83
C GLN A 75 -21.35 2.53 3.73
N ASN A 76 -21.91 2.89 2.56
CA ASN A 76 -21.93 2.02 1.38
C ASN A 76 -20.73 2.25 0.45
N ILE A 77 -20.03 3.38 0.61
CA ILE A 77 -18.89 3.79 -0.23
C ILE A 77 -17.87 4.48 0.68
N ASP A 78 -16.61 4.05 0.61
CA ASP A 78 -15.47 4.73 1.20
C ASP A 78 -14.49 5.14 0.10
N VAL A 79 -13.82 6.29 0.27
CA VAL A 79 -12.83 6.81 -0.68
C VAL A 79 -11.56 7.12 0.09
N SER A 80 -10.53 6.31 -0.16
CA SER A 80 -9.23 6.44 0.50
C SER A 80 -8.10 6.65 -0.51
N LYS A 81 -7.08 7.40 -0.11
CA LYS A 81 -5.82 7.48 -0.86
C LYS A 81 -4.99 6.27 -0.47
N HIS A 82 -4.72 5.38 -1.41
CA HIS A 82 -3.79 4.29 -1.20
C HIS A 82 -2.33 4.79 -1.19
N ASN A 83 -1.53 4.30 -0.25
CA ASN A 83 -0.12 4.69 -0.15
C ASN A 83 0.66 4.24 -1.38
N ARG A 84 1.48 5.14 -1.93
CA ARG A 84 2.44 4.81 -3.00
C ARG A 84 3.49 3.83 -2.47
N TYR A 85 3.95 2.96 -3.36
CA TYR A 85 4.97 1.93 -3.06
C TYR A 85 4.57 0.88 -2.02
N ASN A 86 3.30 0.85 -1.57
CA ASN A 86 2.81 -0.16 -0.64
C ASN A 86 3.23 -1.56 -1.12
N PRO A 87 3.90 -2.38 -0.30
CA PRO A 87 4.39 -3.68 -0.74
C PRO A 87 3.26 -4.56 -1.29
N LEU A 88 3.52 -5.31 -2.36
CA LEU A 88 2.57 -6.29 -2.90
C LEU A 88 2.27 -7.39 -1.87
N PHE A 89 0.98 -7.73 -1.70
CA PHE A 89 0.51 -8.85 -0.90
C PHE A 89 -0.77 -9.42 -1.50
N TYR A 90 -1.00 -10.72 -1.31
CA TYR A 90 -2.23 -11.38 -1.73
C TYR A 90 -3.32 -11.17 -0.67
N HIS A 91 -4.50 -10.77 -1.13
CA HIS A 91 -5.67 -10.59 -0.29
C HIS A 91 -6.96 -10.77 -1.08
N GLY A 92 -8.04 -10.96 -0.33
CA GLY A 92 -9.42 -10.92 -0.82
C GLY A 92 -10.28 -10.03 0.07
N HIS A 93 -11.45 -9.67 -0.45
CA HIS A 93 -12.42 -8.82 0.22
C HIS A 93 -13.85 -9.14 -0.23
N ASP A 94 -14.82 -8.90 0.66
CA ASP A 94 -16.25 -9.15 0.43
C ASP A 94 -16.98 -7.90 -0.14
N PHE A 95 -16.22 -6.90 -0.63
CA PHE A 95 -16.71 -5.69 -1.27
C PHE A 95 -16.13 -5.51 -2.69
N PHE A 96 -16.65 -4.55 -3.45
CA PHE A 96 -16.09 -4.17 -4.75
C PHE A 96 -15.17 -2.96 -4.62
N GLU A 97 -14.00 -2.99 -5.24
CA GLU A 97 -13.06 -1.87 -5.29
C GLU A 97 -13.00 -1.23 -6.68
N MET A 98 -12.75 0.09 -6.70
CA MET A 98 -12.38 0.82 -7.91
C MET A 98 -11.07 1.55 -7.66
N ILE A 99 -10.07 1.30 -8.51
CA ILE A 99 -8.77 1.95 -8.42
C ILE A 99 -8.66 3.01 -9.51
N TYR A 100 -8.26 4.22 -9.12
CA TYR A 100 -7.98 5.32 -10.02
C TYR A 100 -6.55 5.83 -9.83
N ILE A 101 -5.77 5.85 -10.90
CA ILE A 101 -4.41 6.38 -10.88
C ILE A 101 -4.43 7.86 -11.26
N TYR A 102 -4.16 8.72 -10.28
CA TYR A 102 -4.10 10.16 -10.51
C TYR A 102 -2.88 10.58 -11.35
N GLU A 103 -1.70 10.05 -11.02
CA GLU A 103 -0.44 10.30 -11.73
C GLU A 103 0.53 9.11 -11.53
N GLY A 104 1.24 8.70 -12.59
CA GLY A 104 2.21 7.61 -12.55
C GLY A 104 1.71 6.31 -13.17
N LYS A 105 2.17 5.16 -12.65
CA LYS A 105 1.77 3.82 -13.07
C LYS A 105 1.53 2.91 -11.87
N CYS A 106 0.65 1.92 -12.04
CA CYS A 106 0.42 0.87 -11.04
C CYS A 106 0.42 -0.50 -11.73
N GLU A 107 0.94 -1.51 -11.04
CA GLU A 107 0.83 -2.90 -11.43
C GLU A 107 -0.11 -3.56 -10.41
N ASN A 108 -1.25 -4.07 -10.88
CA ASN A 108 -2.22 -4.77 -10.05
C ASN A 108 -2.66 -6.07 -10.74
N THR A 109 -2.66 -7.17 -10.00
CA THR A 109 -3.02 -8.49 -10.50
C THR A 109 -4.24 -8.97 -9.73
N VAL A 110 -5.34 -9.23 -10.45
CA VAL A 110 -6.60 -9.71 -9.89
C VAL A 110 -6.84 -11.12 -10.42
N GLU A 111 -7.06 -12.10 -9.54
CA GLU A 111 -7.31 -13.51 -9.91
C GLU A 111 -6.26 -14.08 -10.90
N GLU A 112 -4.98 -13.75 -10.70
CA GLU A 112 -3.85 -14.14 -11.57
C GLU A 112 -3.91 -13.58 -13.01
N LEU A 113 -4.89 -12.73 -13.31
CA LEU A 113 -4.94 -11.95 -14.54
C LEU A 113 -4.16 -10.65 -14.32
N LEU A 114 -3.04 -10.52 -15.04
CA LEU A 114 -2.25 -9.29 -15.05
C LEU A 114 -3.05 -8.16 -15.72
N GLY A 115 -3.42 -7.16 -14.93
CA GLY A 115 -3.94 -5.88 -15.42
C GLY A 115 -2.84 -4.81 -15.38
N SER A 116 -2.72 -4.03 -16.45
CA SER A 116 -1.93 -2.78 -16.44
C SER A 116 -2.88 -1.59 -16.52
N LEU A 117 -2.83 -0.70 -15.53
CA LEU A 117 -3.60 0.55 -15.46
C LEU A 117 -2.66 1.76 -15.53
#